data_AF-A0A7L3UVW0-F1
#
_entry.id   AF-A0A7L3UVW0-F1
#
_cell.length_a   1.000
_cell.length_b   1.000
_cell.length_c   1.000
_cell.angle_alpha   90.00
_cell.angle_beta   90.00
_cell.angle_gamma   90.00
#
_symmetry.space_group_name_H-M   'P 1'
#
loop_
_entity.id
_entity.type
_entity.pdbx_description
1 polymer ?
#
loop_
_entity_poly.entity_id
_entity_poly.type
_entity_poly.pdbx_seq_one_letter_code
_entity_poly.pdbx_strand_id
1 'polypeptide(L)'
;AYTMNDLYREFNAAVRTAGQEYRDNFHFKTLHFLLTQALATLRVTRGPKCQNVYRGVRGVRFQAGYGDIVRFGQFTSASQSQTASQQFGRDTMFQVHTCHGAEIREFSKYPGEKEVLIPPFETFAVVEVRKKGESAWIQLRSNGTFSKYKCEWLQGGSVPRAPFHVGGLLLATTALAVATGIL
;
A
#
# COMPACT_ATOMS: atom_id res chain seq x y z
N ALA A 1 3.37 -0.52 11.30
CA ALA A 1 2.47 0.65 11.13
C ALA A 1 1.12 0.24 10.56
N TYR A 2 1.04 -0.21 9.29
CA TYR A 2 -0.23 -0.59 8.64
C TYR A 2 -1.08 -1.56 9.49
N THR A 3 -0.46 -2.57 10.11
CA THR A 3 -1.11 -3.64 10.89
C THR A 3 -1.42 -3.30 12.36
N MET A 4 -1.03 -2.12 12.87
CA MET A 4 -0.95 -1.90 14.32
C MET A 4 -2.20 -1.24 14.94
N ASN A 5 -2.82 -0.28 14.24
CA ASN A 5 -3.89 0.60 14.73
C ASN A 5 -4.95 0.79 13.63
N ASP A 6 -5.87 1.74 13.78
CA ASP A 6 -6.87 2.14 12.77
C ASP A 6 -6.28 2.75 11.49
N LEU A 7 -4.96 2.91 11.41
CA LEU A 7 -4.28 3.45 10.23
C LEU A 7 -4.67 2.71 8.95
N TYR A 8 -4.76 1.36 8.93
CA TYR A 8 -5.16 0.65 7.72
C TYR A 8 -6.55 1.06 7.24
N ARG A 9 -7.46 1.43 8.15
CA ARG A 9 -8.84 1.78 7.85
C ARG A 9 -8.89 3.13 7.15
N GLU A 10 -8.27 4.14 7.75
CA GLU A 10 -8.18 5.50 7.20
C GLU A 10 -7.38 5.52 5.90
N PHE A 11 -6.22 4.86 5.90
CA PHE A 11 -5.36 4.76 4.73
C PHE A 11 -6.08 4.10 3.56
N ASN A 12 -6.72 2.94 3.77
CA ASN A 12 -7.42 2.26 2.69
C ASN A 12 -8.67 3.00 2.22
N ALA A 13 -9.36 3.73 3.11
CA ALA A 13 -10.44 4.62 2.71
C ALA A 13 -9.94 5.73 1.77
N ALA A 14 -8.85 6.40 2.16
CA ALA A 14 -8.20 7.43 1.34
C ALA A 14 -7.70 6.88 0.00
N VAL A 15 -7.08 5.69 -0.02
CA VAL A 15 -6.60 5.06 -1.28
C VAL A 15 -7.76 4.74 -2.22
N ARG A 16 -8.92 4.31 -1.69
CA ARG A 16 -10.11 3.97 -2.49
C ARG A 16 -10.68 5.18 -3.22
N THR A 17 -10.63 6.36 -2.62
CA THR A 17 -11.20 7.60 -3.17
C THR A 17 -10.16 8.49 -3.84
N ALA A 18 -8.86 8.23 -3.66
CA ALA A 18 -7.78 9.15 -4.01
C ALA A 18 -7.85 9.71 -5.44
N GLY A 19 -8.35 8.96 -6.43
CA GLY A 19 -8.77 9.52 -7.73
C GLY A 19 -7.85 10.62 -8.30
N GLN A 20 -8.44 11.68 -8.86
CA GLN A 20 -7.68 12.87 -9.28
C GLN A 20 -7.08 13.65 -8.09
N GLU A 21 -7.61 13.44 -6.88
CA GLU A 21 -7.16 14.07 -5.63
C GLU A 21 -5.83 13.52 -5.10
N TYR A 22 -5.23 12.51 -5.75
CA TYR A 22 -3.96 11.91 -5.34
C TYR A 22 -2.85 12.97 -5.22
N ARG A 23 -2.86 13.98 -6.10
CA ARG A 23 -1.88 15.07 -6.07
C ARG A 23 -2.08 15.97 -4.86
N ASP A 24 -3.29 16.49 -4.68
CA ASP A 24 -3.50 17.62 -3.77
C ASP A 24 -3.96 17.20 -2.37
N ASN A 25 -4.86 16.23 -2.26
CA ASN A 25 -5.55 15.89 -0.99
C ASN A 25 -5.25 14.48 -0.45
N PHE A 26 -4.36 13.72 -1.09
CA PHE A 26 -3.92 12.43 -0.56
C PHE A 26 -2.73 12.61 0.39
N HIS A 27 -2.97 12.60 1.71
CA HIS A 27 -1.93 12.83 2.71
C HIS A 27 -1.05 11.61 3.02
N PHE A 28 -1.37 10.44 2.45
CA PHE A 28 -0.62 9.20 2.68
C PHE A 28 0.37 8.86 1.56
N LYS A 29 0.88 9.85 0.79
CA LYS A 29 1.80 9.64 -0.35
C LYS A 29 3.01 8.78 0.04
N THR A 30 3.72 9.18 1.09
CA THR A 30 4.92 8.47 1.57
C THR A 30 4.59 7.06 2.03
N LEU A 31 3.51 6.89 2.81
CA LEU A 31 3.09 5.57 3.27
C LEU A 31 2.71 4.65 2.10
N HIS A 32 1.94 5.17 1.13
CA HIS A 32 1.59 4.43 -0.08
C HIS A 32 2.83 3.98 -0.85
N PHE A 33 3.77 4.90 -1.10
CA PHE A 33 5.01 4.60 -1.80
C PHE A 33 5.84 3.54 -1.06
N LEU A 34 6.13 3.76 0.23
CA LEU A 34 6.95 2.86 1.02
C LEU A 34 6.31 1.47 1.16
N LEU A 35 5.00 1.40 1.35
CA LEU A 35 4.30 0.13 1.47
C LEU A 35 4.28 -0.63 0.14
N THR A 36 4.11 0.06 -0.99
CA THR A 36 4.27 -0.56 -2.32
C THR A 36 5.68 -1.11 -2.52
N GLN A 37 6.72 -0.33 -2.20
CA GLN A 37 8.11 -0.78 -2.33
C GLN A 37 8.41 -1.96 -1.40
N ALA A 38 7.97 -1.91 -0.14
CA ALA A 38 8.18 -2.99 0.82
C ALA A 38 7.60 -4.33 0.31
N LEU A 39 6.39 -4.32 -0.26
CA LEU A 39 5.80 -5.54 -0.84
C LEU A 39 6.58 -6.04 -2.06
N ALA A 40 7.04 -5.14 -2.93
CA ALA A 40 7.87 -5.49 -4.08
C ALA A 40 9.19 -6.13 -3.64
N THR A 41 9.87 -5.52 -2.66
CA THR A 41 11.12 -6.04 -2.07
C THR A 41 10.90 -7.41 -1.44
N LEU A 42 9.86 -7.58 -0.61
CA LEU A 42 9.56 -8.86 0.04
C LEU A 42 9.33 -10.00 -0.97
N ARG A 43 8.68 -9.70 -2.10
CA ARG A 43 8.48 -10.69 -3.17
C ARG A 43 9.78 -11.10 -3.84
N VAL A 44 10.67 -10.15 -4.10
CA VAL A 44 11.97 -10.45 -4.72
C VAL A 44 12.83 -11.26 -3.75
N THR A 45 12.91 -10.85 -2.48
CA THR A 45 13.80 -11.49 -1.50
C THR A 45 13.33 -12.88 -1.06
N ARG A 46 12.02 -13.12 -0.99
CA ARG A 46 11.46 -14.43 -0.59
C ARG A 46 11.20 -15.38 -1.76
N GLY A 47 11.49 -14.93 -2.98
CA GLY A 47 11.16 -15.66 -4.21
C GLY A 47 9.72 -15.39 -4.65
N PRO A 48 9.50 -14.88 -5.88
CA PRO A 48 8.15 -14.61 -6.38
C PRO A 48 7.33 -15.90 -6.43
N LYS A 49 6.28 -15.97 -5.60
CA LYS A 49 5.36 -17.10 -5.57
C LYS A 49 3.93 -16.59 -5.49
N CYS A 50 3.04 -17.24 -6.23
CA CYS A 50 1.62 -17.05 -6.07
C CYS A 50 1.12 -17.89 -4.90
N GLN A 51 0.12 -17.40 -4.18
CA GLN A 51 -0.41 -18.06 -2.99
C GLN A 51 -1.93 -17.89 -2.87
N ASN A 52 -2.57 -18.91 -2.30
CA ASN A 52 -4.00 -18.91 -2.00
C ASN A 52 -4.23 -18.31 -0.62
N VAL A 53 -5.04 -17.25 -0.57
CA VAL A 53 -5.36 -16.53 0.65
C VAL A 53 -6.86 -16.26 0.71
N TYR A 54 -7.33 -15.88 1.88
CA TYR A 54 -8.73 -15.65 2.17
C TYR A 54 -8.95 -14.24 2.70
N ARG A 55 -10.11 -13.67 2.41
CA ARG A 55 -10.54 -12.39 2.99
C ARG A 55 -12.02 -12.44 3.30
N GLY A 56 -12.36 -12.30 4.57
CA GLY A 56 -13.73 -12.15 5.02
C GLY A 56 -14.12 -10.68 5.08
N VAL A 57 -15.34 -10.36 4.66
CA VAL A 57 -15.92 -9.03 4.75
C VAL A 57 -17.29 -9.11 5.43
N ARG A 58 -17.52 -8.22 6.39
CA ARG A 58 -18.78 -8.07 7.12
C ARG A 58 -19.59 -6.91 6.54
N GLY A 59 -20.90 -7.07 6.50
CA GLY A 59 -21.87 -6.04 6.13
C GLY A 59 -21.92 -5.69 4.64
N VAL A 60 -21.10 -6.33 3.80
CA VAL A 60 -21.04 -6.06 2.36
C VAL A 60 -21.12 -7.37 1.58
N ARG A 61 -22.04 -7.39 0.61
CA ARG A 61 -22.26 -8.48 -0.34
C ARG A 61 -21.80 -8.03 -1.71
N PHE A 62 -20.59 -8.40 -2.09
CA PHE A 62 -20.07 -8.05 -3.40
C PHE A 62 -20.78 -8.84 -4.49
N GLN A 63 -21.04 -8.17 -5.61
CA GLN A 63 -21.56 -8.77 -6.82
C GLN A 63 -20.46 -8.81 -7.86
N ALA A 64 -20.27 -9.98 -8.46
CA ALA A 64 -19.36 -10.20 -9.57
C ALA A 64 -19.90 -11.35 -10.43
N GLY A 65 -19.59 -11.33 -11.73
CA GLY A 65 -19.87 -12.39 -12.68
C GLY A 65 -18.62 -13.24 -12.94
N TYR A 66 -18.83 -14.49 -13.34
CA TYR A 66 -17.74 -15.32 -13.85
C TYR A 66 -17.10 -14.64 -15.06
N GLY A 67 -15.77 -14.61 -15.10
CA GLY A 67 -15.00 -13.98 -16.18
C GLY A 67 -14.77 -12.48 -16.01
N ASP A 68 -15.42 -11.82 -15.04
CA ASP A 68 -15.15 -10.41 -14.75
C ASP A 68 -13.69 -10.20 -14.35
N ILE A 69 -13.12 -9.08 -14.80
CA ILE A 69 -11.79 -8.62 -14.37
C ILE A 69 -11.98 -7.54 -13.33
N VAL A 70 -11.62 -7.86 -12.08
CA VAL A 70 -11.82 -6.99 -10.91
C VAL A 70 -10.49 -6.60 -10.28
N ARG A 71 -10.53 -5.55 -9.45
CA ARG A 71 -9.40 -5.07 -8.64
C ARG A 71 -9.94 -4.51 -7.34
N PHE A 72 -9.24 -4.74 -6.23
CA PHE A 72 -9.67 -4.20 -4.92
C PHE A 72 -9.53 -2.67 -4.83
N GLY A 73 -8.59 -2.08 -5.56
CA GLY A 73 -8.43 -0.63 -5.62
C GLY A 73 -7.59 -0.03 -4.50
N GLN A 74 -7.35 -0.80 -3.45
CA GLN A 74 -6.66 -0.43 -2.22
C GLN A 74 -5.73 -1.56 -1.77
N PHE A 75 -4.87 -1.29 -0.79
CA PHE A 75 -4.17 -2.39 -0.12
C PHE A 75 -5.20 -3.29 0.56
N THR A 76 -5.01 -4.59 0.39
CA THR A 76 -6.01 -5.57 0.79
C THR A 76 -5.36 -6.62 1.66
N SER A 77 -5.70 -6.58 2.95
CA SER A 77 -5.31 -7.63 3.90
C SER A 77 -6.10 -8.90 3.61
N ALA A 78 -5.38 -9.99 3.47
CA ALA A 78 -5.89 -11.35 3.36
C ALA A 78 -5.09 -12.26 4.31
N SER A 79 -5.56 -13.48 4.54
CA SER A 79 -4.89 -14.45 5.41
C SER A 79 -4.68 -15.76 4.70
N GLN A 80 -3.57 -16.44 4.96
CA GLN A 80 -3.40 -17.85 4.59
C GLN A 80 -4.36 -18.78 5.35
N SER A 81 -5.00 -18.29 6.43
CA SER A 81 -5.99 -19.01 7.23
C SER A 81 -7.41 -18.55 6.90
N GLN A 82 -8.22 -19.46 6.35
CA GLN A 82 -9.65 -19.22 6.14
C GLN A 82 -10.36 -18.90 7.47
N THR A 83 -10.04 -19.64 8.53
CA THR A 83 -10.64 -19.44 9.86
C THR A 83 -10.32 -18.06 10.44
N ALA A 84 -9.08 -17.59 10.29
CA ALA A 84 -8.70 -16.24 10.71
C ALA A 84 -9.48 -15.18 9.91
N SER A 85 -9.61 -15.37 8.59
CA SER A 85 -10.37 -14.46 7.72
C SER A 85 -11.85 -14.37 8.09
N GLN A 86 -12.47 -15.48 8.51
CA GLN A 86 -13.87 -15.51 8.90
C GLN A 86 -14.19 -14.65 10.13
N GLN A 87 -13.20 -14.36 10.97
CA GLN A 87 -13.37 -13.46 12.13
C GLN A 87 -13.68 -12.02 11.69
N PHE A 88 -13.18 -11.61 10.52
CA PHE A 88 -13.43 -10.29 9.93
C PHE A 88 -14.79 -10.17 9.24
N GLY A 89 -15.41 -11.29 8.87
CA GLY A 89 -16.74 -11.33 8.29
C GLY A 89 -16.99 -12.55 7.41
N ARG A 90 -18.26 -12.84 7.16
CA ARG A 90 -18.73 -14.00 6.39
C ARG A 90 -19.78 -13.66 5.35
N ASP A 91 -20.16 -12.38 5.24
CA ASP A 91 -21.17 -11.92 4.28
C ASP A 91 -20.63 -11.98 2.86
N THR A 92 -19.36 -11.60 2.68
CA THR A 92 -18.57 -12.01 1.52
C THR A 92 -17.28 -12.67 1.98
N MET A 93 -17.00 -13.84 1.43
CA MET A 93 -15.72 -14.51 1.54
C MET A 93 -15.03 -14.51 0.18
N PHE A 94 -13.84 -13.93 0.11
CA PHE A 94 -12.97 -14.05 -1.04
C PHE A 94 -11.96 -15.17 -0.82
N GLN A 95 -11.79 -16.02 -1.82
CA GLN A 95 -10.64 -16.90 -1.97
C GLN A 95 -9.81 -16.35 -3.12
N VAL A 96 -8.59 -15.91 -2.83
CA VAL A 96 -7.77 -15.15 -3.77
C VAL A 96 -6.48 -15.91 -4.03
N HIS A 97 -6.25 -16.25 -5.30
CA HIS A 97 -4.94 -16.68 -5.78
C HIS A 97 -4.16 -15.43 -6.23
N THR A 98 -3.37 -14.86 -5.33
CA THR A 98 -2.57 -13.65 -5.58
C THR A 98 -1.15 -14.02 -5.98
N CYS A 99 -0.63 -13.35 -6.98
CA CYS A 99 0.78 -13.42 -7.38
C CYS A 99 1.56 -12.20 -6.91
N HIS A 100 0.91 -11.08 -6.59
CA HIS A 100 1.56 -9.84 -6.14
C HIS A 100 1.47 -9.55 -4.64
N GLY A 101 0.75 -10.37 -3.88
CA GLY A 101 0.69 -10.29 -2.42
C GLY A 101 1.96 -10.82 -1.76
N ALA A 102 2.36 -10.20 -0.64
CA ALA A 102 3.50 -10.65 0.16
C ALA A 102 3.05 -11.03 1.57
N GLU A 103 3.62 -12.11 2.12
CA GLU A 103 3.43 -12.45 3.54
C GLU A 103 4.11 -11.38 4.40
N ILE A 104 3.34 -10.82 5.33
CA ILE A 104 3.80 -9.78 6.26
C ILE A 104 3.66 -10.20 7.72
N ARG A 105 3.50 -11.50 7.98
CA ARG A 105 3.34 -12.08 9.32
C ARG A 105 4.39 -11.58 10.32
N GLU A 106 5.65 -11.54 9.92
CA GLU A 106 6.78 -11.11 10.75
C GLU A 106 6.80 -9.60 11.02
N PHE A 107 6.05 -8.82 10.25
CA PHE A 107 5.92 -7.36 10.38
C PHE A 107 4.54 -6.95 10.95
N SER A 108 3.68 -7.92 11.24
CA SER A 108 2.33 -7.69 11.74
C SER A 108 2.30 -7.62 13.26
N LYS A 109 1.47 -6.73 13.80
CA LYS A 109 1.14 -6.72 15.23
C LYS A 109 0.42 -8.01 15.65
N TYR A 110 -0.24 -8.67 14.70
CA TYR A 110 -1.02 -9.89 14.93
C TYR A 110 -0.51 -11.05 14.07
N PRO A 111 0.65 -11.66 14.40
CA PRO A 111 1.22 -12.75 13.60
C PRO A 111 0.28 -13.96 13.42
N GLY A 112 -0.62 -14.20 14.38
CA GLY A 112 -1.63 -15.26 14.31
C GLY A 112 -2.61 -15.11 13.14
N GLU A 113 -2.78 -13.90 12.60
CA GLU A 113 -3.63 -13.65 11.44
C GLU A 113 -3.01 -14.17 10.14
N LYS A 114 -1.72 -14.55 10.11
CA LYS A 114 -1.02 -15.05 8.92
C LYS A 114 -1.24 -14.16 7.69
N GLU A 115 -1.08 -12.86 7.92
CA GLU A 115 -1.47 -11.83 6.97
C GLU A 115 -0.59 -11.84 5.71
N VAL A 116 -1.27 -11.80 4.57
CA VAL A 116 -0.72 -11.52 3.25
C VAL A 116 -1.33 -10.22 2.78
N LEU A 117 -0.48 -9.25 2.47
CA LEU A 117 -0.93 -7.95 1.99
C LEU A 117 -0.85 -7.90 0.47
N ILE A 118 -2.00 -7.67 -0.16
CA ILE A 118 -2.16 -7.57 -1.60
C ILE A 118 -2.07 -6.09 -2.03
N PRO A 119 -1.23 -5.74 -3.02
CA PRO A 119 -1.09 -4.36 -3.46
C PRO A 119 -2.30 -3.88 -4.29
N PRO A 120 -2.56 -2.57 -4.35
CA PRO A 120 -3.77 -2.00 -4.96
C PRO A 120 -3.85 -2.13 -6.48
N PHE A 121 -2.76 -2.50 -7.14
CA PHE A 121 -2.65 -2.58 -8.60
C PHE A 121 -2.93 -3.98 -9.16
N GLU A 122 -2.99 -5.03 -8.33
CA GLU A 122 -3.23 -6.39 -8.82
C GLU A 122 -4.68 -6.53 -9.31
N THR A 123 -4.84 -7.12 -10.50
CA THR A 123 -6.14 -7.42 -11.11
C THR A 123 -6.39 -8.92 -11.06
N PHE A 124 -7.66 -9.30 -10.96
CA PHE A 124 -8.09 -10.67 -10.77
C PHE A 124 -9.22 -11.01 -11.72
N ALA A 125 -9.14 -12.19 -12.33
CA ALA A 125 -10.27 -12.80 -12.98
C ALA A 125 -11.15 -13.51 -11.94
N VAL A 126 -12.46 -13.30 -12.02
CA VAL A 126 -13.44 -14.03 -11.21
C VAL A 126 -13.62 -15.43 -11.81
N VAL A 127 -13.18 -16.44 -11.07
CA VAL A 127 -13.19 -17.83 -11.54
C VAL A 127 -14.39 -18.62 -11.03
N GLU A 128 -15.00 -18.18 -9.94
CA GLU A 128 -16.21 -18.80 -9.40
C GLU A 128 -16.95 -17.84 -8.47
N VAL A 129 -18.28 -17.91 -8.50
CA VAL A 129 -19.15 -17.20 -7.55
C VAL A 129 -20.18 -18.18 -7.03
N ARG A 130 -20.18 -18.42 -5.71
CA ARG A 130 -21.21 -19.23 -5.03
C ARG A 130 -22.01 -18.32 -4.11
N LYS A 131 -23.33 -18.43 -4.14
CA LYS A 131 -24.23 -17.75 -3.19
C LYS A 131 -24.88 -18.79 -2.29
N LYS A 132 -24.85 -18.57 -0.97
CA LYS A 132 -25.53 -19.43 0.01
C LYS A 132 -26.34 -18.54 0.96
N GLY A 133 -27.66 -18.54 0.75
CA GLY A 133 -28.54 -17.60 1.46
C GLY A 133 -28.06 -16.17 1.26
N GLU A 134 -27.76 -15.49 2.36
CA GLU A 134 -27.26 -14.12 2.35
C GLU A 134 -25.73 -13.98 2.27
N SER A 135 -24.97 -15.06 2.09
CA SER A 135 -23.50 -15.01 1.98
C SER A 135 -23.02 -15.27 0.55
N ALA A 136 -21.97 -14.57 0.13
CA ALA A 136 -21.29 -14.77 -1.14
C ALA A 136 -19.88 -15.34 -0.95
N TRP A 137 -19.51 -16.31 -1.77
CA TRP A 137 -18.15 -16.83 -1.90
C TRP A 137 -17.64 -16.53 -3.31
N ILE A 138 -16.57 -15.75 -3.40
CA ILE A 138 -16.01 -15.30 -4.68
C ILE A 138 -14.57 -15.80 -4.79
N GLN A 139 -14.29 -16.59 -5.81
CA GLN A 139 -12.94 -17.03 -6.13
C GLN A 139 -12.31 -16.10 -7.17
N LEU A 140 -11.11 -15.62 -6.86
CA LEU A 140 -10.35 -14.68 -7.65
C LEU A 140 -8.99 -15.30 -8.01
N ARG A 141 -8.57 -15.14 -9.25
CA ARG A 141 -7.24 -15.57 -9.72
C ARG A 141 -6.50 -14.40 -10.33
N SER A 142 -5.26 -14.18 -9.91
CA SER A 142 -4.37 -13.15 -10.45
C SER A 142 -4.38 -13.21 -11.97
N ASN A 143 -4.68 -12.07 -12.60
CA ASN A 143 -4.78 -11.91 -14.05
C ASN A 143 -3.72 -10.96 -14.62
N GLY A 144 -3.22 -10.03 -13.81
CA GLY A 144 -2.23 -9.04 -14.23
C GLY A 144 -2.21 -7.83 -13.32
N THR A 145 -1.74 -6.70 -13.83
CA THR A 145 -1.65 -5.45 -13.07
C THR A 145 -2.32 -4.30 -13.82
N PHE A 146 -2.89 -3.36 -13.06
CA PHE A 146 -3.45 -2.12 -13.58
C PHE A 146 -3.24 -0.99 -12.56
N SER A 147 -2.60 0.08 -12.99
CA SER A 147 -2.51 1.34 -12.24
C SER A 147 -2.83 2.49 -13.17
N LYS A 148 -3.74 3.37 -12.72
CA LYS A 148 -4.03 4.64 -13.41
C LYS A 148 -2.90 5.66 -13.25
N TYR A 149 -2.14 5.56 -12.15
CA TYR A 149 -1.13 6.52 -11.76
C TYR A 149 0.27 5.92 -11.89
N LYS A 150 1.19 6.66 -12.49
CA LYS A 150 2.58 6.25 -12.66
C LYS A 150 3.50 7.40 -12.28
N CYS A 151 4.20 7.25 -11.16
CA CYS A 151 5.13 8.27 -10.63
C CYS A 151 4.46 9.64 -10.41
N GLU A 152 3.17 9.65 -10.04
CA GLU A 152 2.35 10.87 -9.96
C GLU A 152 2.93 11.95 -9.03
N TRP A 153 3.50 11.50 -7.91
CA TRP A 153 4.17 12.39 -6.95
C TRP A 153 5.36 13.14 -7.58
N LEU A 154 6.06 12.54 -8.53
CA LEU A 154 7.21 13.16 -9.21
C LEU A 154 6.80 14.04 -10.40
N GLN A 155 5.54 13.98 -10.83
CA GLN A 155 5.01 14.78 -11.94
C GLN A 155 4.40 16.12 -11.48
N GLY A 156 4.27 16.34 -10.18
CA GLY A 156 3.95 17.66 -9.61
C GLY A 156 5.13 18.60 -9.77
N GLY A 157 4.89 19.73 -10.43
CA GLY A 157 5.91 20.69 -10.87
C GLY A 157 6.89 21.09 -9.76
N SER A 158 8.09 21.46 -10.20
CA SER A 158 9.15 22.12 -9.42
C SER A 158 8.60 22.76 -8.16
N VAL A 159 8.97 22.22 -7.00
CA VAL A 159 9.05 23.02 -5.77
C VAL A 159 9.60 24.37 -6.22
N PRO A 160 8.93 25.51 -5.97
CA PRO A 160 9.59 26.78 -6.16
C PRO A 160 10.85 26.66 -5.35
N ARG A 161 12.00 26.50 -6.03
CA ARG A 161 13.28 26.68 -5.37
C ARG A 161 13.16 28.10 -4.88
N ALA A 162 12.83 28.28 -3.60
CA ALA A 162 13.19 29.51 -2.93
C ALA A 162 14.63 29.75 -3.38
N PRO A 163 14.94 30.88 -4.02
CA PRO A 163 16.28 31.11 -4.50
C PRO A 163 17.18 30.90 -3.30
N PHE A 164 17.95 29.81 -3.33
CA PHE A 164 19.06 29.65 -2.43
C PHE A 164 19.97 30.80 -2.84
N HIS A 165 19.91 31.89 -2.08
CA HIS A 165 20.87 32.96 -2.17
C HIS A 165 22.22 32.35 -1.78
N VAL A 166 22.92 31.83 -2.78
CA VAL A 166 24.35 31.53 -2.72
C VAL A 166 25.03 32.89 -2.71
N GLY A 167 25.06 33.53 -1.55
CA GLY A 167 25.54 34.90 -1.40
C GLY A 167 25.42 35.36 0.04
N GLY A 168 26.15 34.72 0.94
CA GLY A 168 26.12 35.10 2.35
C GLY A 168 26.86 34.18 3.31
N LEU A 169 27.95 33.56 2.89
CA LEU A 169 28.95 33.03 3.83
C LEU A 169 30.27 33.77 3.56
N LEU A 170 30.32 35.05 3.93
CA LEU A 170 31.58 35.76 4.05
C LEU A 170 32.25 35.25 5.33
N LEU A 171 33.31 34.48 5.11
CA LEU A 171 34.29 34.06 6.10
C LEU A 171 34.78 35.27 6.89
N ALA A 172 34.49 35.31 8.19
CA ALA A 172 35.17 36.19 9.12
C ALA A 172 36.57 35.61 9.37
N THR A 173 37.55 36.04 8.59
CA THR A 173 38.98 35.85 8.89
C THR A 173 39.63 37.21 9.03
N THR A 174 39.70 37.72 10.25
CA THR A 174 40.64 38.79 10.60
C THR A 174 41.75 38.20 11.45
N ALA A 175 42.93 38.11 10.85
CA ALA A 175 44.17 37.72 11.47
C ALA A 175 44.55 38.69 12.60
N LEU A 176 44.96 38.16 13.75
CA LEU A 176 45.77 38.91 14.71
C LEU A 176 47.21 38.96 14.17
N ALA A 177 47.71 40.16 13.88
CA ALA A 177 49.13 40.44 13.78
C ALA A 177 49.50 41.45 14.87
N VAL A 178 50.45 41.06 15.71
CA VAL A 178 50.96 41.78 16.89
C VAL A 178 51.99 42.81 16.45
N ALA A 179 51.90 44.03 16.99
CA ALA A 179 53.01 44.98 17.02
C ALA A 179 52.92 45.84 18.29
N THR A 180 53.48 45.33 19.39
CA THR A 180 53.88 46.16 20.53
C THR A 180 55.30 46.65 20.29
N GLY A 181 55.45 47.90 19.85
CA GLY A 181 56.70 48.65 19.95
C GLY A 181 56.70 49.46 21.24
N ILE A 182 57.61 49.13 22.16
CA ILE A 182 57.95 49.95 23.33
C ILE A 182 59.45 50.26 23.22
N LEU A 183 59.71 51.58 23.15
CA LEU A 183 60.99 52.33 23.17
C LEU A 183 62.03 52.06 22.09
#